data_AF-A0A397TA23-F1
#
_entry.id   AF-A0A397TA23-F1
#
_cell.length_a   1.000
_cell.length_b   1.000
_cell.length_c   1.000
_cell.angle_alpha   90.00
_cell.angle_beta   90.00
_cell.angle_gamma   90.00
#
_symmetry.space_group_name_H-M   'P 1'
#
loop_
_entity.id
_entity.type
_entity.pdbx_description
1 polymer ?
#
loop_
_entity_poly.entity_id
_entity_poly.type
_entity_poly.pdbx_seq_one_letter_code
_entity_poly.pdbx_strand_id
1 'polypeptide(L)'
;MLLFDSFEQTKLETQELKSQLQQLHELKQLQNNVEIMSISDTNDSSHIDATRYSQCGVKLFIGETYYHCRTCTTRNNSVLCMRCYRGTNHIGHDVLTRMNQILEAWCDCGDMDYWKVHLNCKYHSSNGPSQCGARIAVGEKYYHCRTCTTSNISVLCTRCYQGTNHNGHDVAIKMSKDARIWCDCGDQDYWKVHLNCKHHH
;
A
#
# COMPACT_ATOMS: atom_id res chain seq x y z
N MET A 1 27.31 -55.64 -6.27
CA MET A 1 26.85 -55.31 -4.90
C MET A 1 27.39 -53.95 -4.42
N LEU A 2 27.54 -52.95 -5.31
CA LEU A 2 28.05 -51.61 -4.94
C LEU A 2 27.17 -50.46 -5.50
N LEU A 3 26.24 -50.77 -6.42
CA LEU A 3 25.34 -49.77 -7.03
C LEU A 3 24.03 -49.58 -6.25
N PHE A 4 23.61 -50.58 -5.47
CA PHE A 4 22.39 -50.52 -4.67
C PHE A 4 22.55 -49.57 -3.46
N ASP A 5 23.74 -49.58 -2.85
CA ASP A 5 24.05 -48.75 -1.67
C ASP A 5 24.13 -47.26 -2.02
N SER A 6 24.66 -46.91 -3.20
CA SER A 6 24.74 -45.53 -3.67
C SER A 6 23.36 -44.91 -3.95
N PHE A 7 22.40 -45.71 -4.43
CA PHE A 7 21.05 -45.24 -4.73
C PHE A 7 20.23 -44.98 -3.46
N GLU A 8 20.30 -45.87 -2.48
CA GLU A 8 19.64 -45.68 -1.19
C GLU A 8 20.27 -44.52 -0.40
N GLN A 9 21.59 -44.35 -0.49
CA GLN A 9 22.28 -43.20 0.10
C GLN A 9 21.83 -41.87 -0.52
N THR A 10 21.68 -41.82 -1.85
CA THR A 10 21.16 -40.62 -2.55
C THR A 10 19.71 -40.30 -2.14
N LYS A 11 18.87 -41.32 -1.89
CA LYS A 11 17.50 -41.11 -1.41
C LYS A 11 17.45 -40.53 0.01
N LEU A 12 18.28 -41.06 0.91
CA LEU A 12 18.42 -40.56 2.29
C LEU A 12 18.87 -39.09 2.29
N GLU A 13 19.89 -38.76 1.51
CA GLU A 13 20.38 -37.38 1.35
C GLU A 13 19.30 -36.45 0.76
N THR A 14 18.55 -36.92 -0.24
CA THR A 14 17.45 -36.15 -0.84
C THR A 14 16.31 -35.91 0.16
N GLN A 15 16.00 -36.89 1.01
CA GLN A 15 14.98 -36.77 2.04
C GLN A 15 15.41 -35.79 3.15
N GLU A 16 16.69 -35.82 3.51
CA GLU A 16 17.27 -34.88 4.48
C GLU A 16 17.27 -33.44 3.95
N LEU A 17 17.68 -33.23 2.69
CA LEU A 17 17.61 -31.91 2.04
C LEU A 17 16.18 -31.37 1.96
N LYS A 18 15.17 -32.22 1.70
CA LYS A 18 13.76 -31.81 1.71
C LYS A 18 13.30 -31.39 3.11
N SER A 19 13.72 -32.11 4.15
CA SER A 19 13.44 -31.77 5.54
C SER A 19 14.07 -30.43 5.91
N GLN A 20 15.32 -30.19 5.52
CA GLN A 20 16.02 -28.93 5.76
C GLN A 20 15.38 -27.76 5.00
N LEU A 21 14.92 -27.96 3.76
CA LEU A 21 14.21 -26.95 2.99
C LEU A 21 12.85 -26.58 3.62
N GLN A 22 12.14 -27.58 4.15
CA GLN A 22 10.89 -27.39 4.87
C GLN A 22 11.11 -26.58 6.16
N GLN A 23 12.12 -26.94 6.95
CA GLN A 23 12.53 -26.17 8.13
C GLN A 23 12.95 -24.74 7.77
N LEU A 24 13.68 -24.53 6.66
CA LEU A 24 14.04 -23.20 6.17
C LEU A 24 12.80 -22.38 5.77
N HIS A 25 11.79 -22.99 5.15
CA HIS A 25 10.52 -22.33 4.86
C HIS A 25 9.77 -21.95 6.14
N GLU A 26 9.73 -22.82 7.14
CA GLU A 26 9.11 -22.54 8.43
C GLU A 26 9.84 -21.42 9.18
N LEU A 27 11.18 -21.42 9.18
CA LEU A 27 11.99 -20.35 9.74
C LEU A 27 11.79 -19.02 9.01
N LYS A 28 11.67 -19.01 7.68
CA LYS A 28 11.34 -17.80 6.91
C LYS A 28 9.93 -17.27 7.21
N GLN A 29 8.96 -18.16 7.42
CA GLN A 29 7.61 -17.77 7.84
C GLN A 29 7.62 -17.19 9.25
N LEU A 30 8.39 -17.79 10.17
CA LEU A 30 8.56 -17.28 11.52
C LEU A 30 9.32 -15.95 11.53
N GLN A 31 10.35 -15.78 10.69
CA GLN A 31 11.09 -14.53 10.58
C GLN A 31 10.22 -13.40 10.01
N ASN A 32 9.40 -13.69 9.00
CA ASN A 32 8.35 -12.77 8.55
C ASN A 32 7.36 -12.44 9.68
N ASN A 33 6.97 -13.41 10.50
CA ASN A 33 6.06 -13.18 11.62
C ASN A 33 6.71 -12.38 12.77
N VAL A 34 8.01 -12.54 12.99
CA VAL A 34 8.78 -11.76 13.98
C VAL A 34 8.98 -10.32 13.50
N GLU A 35 9.23 -10.10 12.20
CA GLU A 35 9.22 -8.75 11.61
C GLU A 35 7.82 -8.11 11.67
N ILE A 36 6.74 -8.90 11.61
CA ILE A 36 5.37 -8.41 11.81
C ILE A 36 5.10 -8.11 13.30
N MET A 37 5.62 -8.90 14.23
CA MET A 37 5.47 -8.67 15.69
C MET A 37 6.33 -7.52 16.21
N SER A 38 7.50 -7.24 15.65
CA SER A 38 8.29 -6.07 16.05
C SER A 38 7.68 -4.73 15.59
N ILE A 39 6.62 -4.79 14.78
CA ILE A 39 5.79 -3.63 14.41
C ILE A 39 4.62 -3.44 15.40
N SER A 40 4.31 -4.38 16.30
CA SER A 40 3.12 -4.29 17.16
C SER A 40 3.27 -3.47 18.45
N ASP A 41 4.43 -2.86 18.72
CA ASP A 41 4.63 -2.02 19.90
C ASP A 41 4.67 -0.52 19.54
N THR A 42 3.60 -0.02 18.94
CA THR A 42 3.06 1.30 19.30
C THR A 42 1.55 1.24 19.20
N ASN A 43 0.88 1.56 20.30
CA ASN A 43 -0.55 1.84 20.34
C ASN A 43 -0.81 3.23 19.72
N ASP A 44 -0.28 3.46 18.53
CA ASP A 44 -0.59 4.58 17.66
C ASP A 44 -0.91 3.97 16.29
N SER A 45 -2.20 3.88 16.01
CA SER A 45 -2.70 3.54 14.70
C SER A 45 -1.91 4.29 13.64
N SER A 46 -1.16 3.56 12.81
CA SER A 46 -0.54 4.07 11.58
C SER A 46 -1.58 4.52 10.52
N HIS A 47 -2.72 5.03 10.97
CA HIS A 47 -3.42 6.14 10.34
C HIS A 47 -2.46 7.33 10.27
N ILE A 48 -1.47 7.23 9.38
CA ILE A 48 -0.88 8.40 8.75
C ILE A 48 -2.07 9.02 8.01
N ASP A 49 -2.77 9.92 8.70
CA ASP A 49 -3.74 10.82 8.13
C ASP A 49 -2.92 11.62 7.10
N ALA A 50 -2.90 11.13 5.85
CA ALA A 50 -2.28 11.78 4.68
C ALA A 50 -2.95 13.13 4.34
N THR A 51 -3.64 13.70 5.33
CA THR A 51 -4.77 14.62 5.29
C THR A 51 -4.56 15.79 6.24
N ARG A 52 -3.56 15.75 7.13
CA ARG A 52 -3.12 16.92 7.91
C ARG A 52 -1.96 17.69 7.27
N TYR A 53 -1.32 17.11 6.25
CA TYR A 53 -0.15 17.69 5.60
C TYR A 53 -0.43 17.94 4.12
N SER A 54 0.10 19.05 3.60
CA SER A 54 0.16 19.35 2.16
C SER A 54 1.05 18.37 1.36
N GLN A 55 1.55 17.32 2.00
CA GLN A 55 2.55 16.38 1.51
C GLN A 55 2.08 14.93 1.74
N CYS A 56 2.52 14.01 0.89
CA CYS A 56 2.19 12.59 0.99
C CYS A 56 2.96 11.88 2.10
N GLY A 57 4.29 11.85 2.01
CA GLY A 57 5.16 11.27 3.04
C GLY A 57 4.90 9.78 3.33
N VAL A 58 4.25 9.04 2.44
CA VAL A 58 4.03 7.61 2.67
C VAL A 58 5.31 6.83 2.36
N LYS A 59 5.74 6.02 3.33
CA LYS A 59 6.83 5.06 3.18
C LYS A 59 6.47 3.97 2.19
N LEU A 60 7.33 3.70 1.22
CA LEU A 60 7.22 2.57 0.31
C LEU A 60 7.93 1.35 0.86
N PHE A 61 7.36 0.17 0.63
CA PHE A 61 7.98 -1.10 1.04
C PHE A 61 8.86 -1.68 -0.08
N ILE A 62 9.74 -2.64 0.26
CA ILE A 62 10.59 -3.33 -0.72
C ILE A 62 9.71 -4.10 -1.71
N GLY A 63 9.96 -3.94 -3.01
CA GLY A 63 9.15 -4.52 -4.08
C GLY A 63 7.98 -3.63 -4.52
N GLU A 64 7.70 -2.53 -3.82
CA GLU A 64 6.67 -1.58 -4.25
C GLU A 64 7.16 -0.78 -5.46
N THR A 65 6.26 -0.52 -6.42
CA THR A 65 6.58 0.34 -7.57
C THR A 65 6.46 1.81 -7.21
N TYR A 66 7.45 2.59 -7.62
CA TYR A 66 7.43 4.05 -7.57
C TYR A 66 7.70 4.66 -8.94
N TYR A 67 7.39 5.94 -9.03
CA TYR A 67 7.48 6.72 -10.25
C TYR A 67 8.39 7.92 -10.03
N HIS A 68 9.21 8.22 -11.03
CA HIS A 68 10.12 9.34 -11.03
C HIS A 68 9.94 10.12 -12.33
N CYS A 69 9.40 11.34 -12.25
CA CYS A 69 9.16 12.17 -13.42
C CYS A 69 10.31 13.18 -13.61
N ARG A 70 11.20 12.92 -14.57
CA ARG A 70 12.37 13.78 -14.87
C ARG A 70 11.97 15.16 -15.35
N THR A 71 10.82 15.25 -16.03
CA THR A 71 10.27 16.54 -16.47
C THR A 71 9.86 17.41 -15.28
N CYS A 72 9.13 16.85 -14.30
CA CYS A 72 8.59 17.62 -13.17
C CYS A 72 9.58 17.85 -12.03
N THR A 73 10.55 16.95 -11.84
CA THR A 73 11.44 16.96 -10.67
C THR A 73 12.59 17.97 -10.79
N THR A 74 13.03 18.52 -9.66
CA THR A 74 14.32 19.25 -9.53
C THR A 74 15.48 18.31 -9.16
N ARG A 75 15.18 17.15 -8.56
CA ARG A 75 16.18 16.19 -8.06
C ARG A 75 16.15 14.87 -8.83
N ASN A 76 17.25 14.14 -8.84
CA ASN A 76 17.36 12.82 -9.50
C ASN A 76 16.81 11.65 -8.66
N ASN A 77 16.48 11.91 -7.39
CA ASN A 77 16.05 10.91 -6.42
C ASN A 77 14.59 11.10 -5.98
N SER A 78 13.78 11.87 -6.70
CA SER A 78 12.37 12.06 -6.34
C SER A 78 11.56 10.80 -6.55
N VAL A 79 10.59 10.59 -5.66
CA VAL A 79 9.76 9.41 -5.57
C VAL A 79 8.29 9.82 -5.49
N LEU A 80 7.49 9.30 -6.41
CA LEU A 80 6.03 9.31 -6.32
C LEU A 80 5.54 7.89 -6.06
N CYS A 81 4.75 7.70 -5.01
CA CYS A 81 3.97 6.49 -4.86
C CYS A 81 2.93 6.38 -5.99
N MET A 82 2.41 5.17 -6.22
CA MET A 82 1.41 4.94 -7.28
C MET A 82 0.18 5.85 -7.16
N ARG A 83 -0.30 6.10 -5.94
CA ARG A 83 -1.47 6.95 -5.70
C ARG A 83 -1.21 8.40 -6.13
N CYS A 84 -0.07 8.97 -5.73
CA CYS A 84 0.31 10.33 -6.11
C CYS A 84 0.59 10.47 -7.60
N TYR A 85 1.29 9.51 -8.20
CA TYR A 85 1.51 9.51 -9.64
C TYR A 85 0.19 9.51 -10.43
N ARG A 86 -0.79 8.70 -10.02
CA ARG A 86 -2.13 8.68 -10.64
C ARG A 86 -2.97 9.91 -10.31
N GLY A 87 -2.71 10.56 -9.17
CA GLY A 87 -3.40 11.75 -8.72
C GLY A 87 -2.88 13.05 -9.32
N THR A 88 -1.89 12.99 -10.21
CA THR A 88 -1.18 14.14 -10.81
C THR A 88 -1.05 13.96 -12.32
N ASN A 89 -0.74 15.04 -13.06
CA ASN A 89 -0.64 15.00 -14.52
C ASN A 89 0.81 14.77 -14.99
N HIS A 90 1.01 13.69 -15.74
CA HIS A 90 2.28 13.32 -16.35
C HIS A 90 2.19 13.04 -17.86
N ILE A 91 1.13 13.50 -18.53
CA ILE A 91 0.96 13.27 -19.97
C ILE A 91 2.07 14.00 -20.74
N GLY A 92 2.78 13.25 -21.60
CA GLY A 92 3.88 13.78 -22.40
C GLY A 92 5.18 14.03 -21.61
N HIS A 93 5.25 13.63 -20.35
CA HIS A 93 6.44 13.78 -19.52
C HIS A 93 7.35 12.56 -19.59
N ASP A 94 8.61 12.76 -19.28
CA ASP A 94 9.62 11.72 -19.17
C ASP A 94 9.56 11.05 -17.79
N VAL A 95 8.92 9.89 -17.72
CA VAL A 95 8.64 9.14 -16.48
C VAL A 95 9.41 7.83 -16.45
N LEU A 96 10.14 7.62 -15.36
CA LEU A 96 10.74 6.35 -15.00
C LEU A 96 9.86 5.62 -13.99
N THR A 97 9.52 4.37 -14.31
CA THR A 97 8.92 3.43 -13.37
C THR A 97 10.03 2.54 -12.78
N ARG A 98 10.05 2.38 -11.47
CA ARG A 98 11.08 1.61 -10.75
C ARG A 98 10.45 0.80 -9.62
N MET A 99 11.07 -0.32 -9.30
CA MET A 99 10.73 -1.10 -8.12
C MET A 99 11.66 -0.67 -6.99
N ASN A 100 11.11 -0.42 -5.81
CA ASN A 100 11.89 -0.11 -4.64
C ASN A 100 12.67 -1.35 -4.20
N GLN A 101 14.00 -1.27 -4.18
CA GLN A 101 14.88 -2.37 -3.76
C GLN A 101 15.52 -2.11 -2.39
N ILE A 102 15.29 -0.93 -1.81
CA ILE A 102 15.91 -0.48 -0.56
C ILE A 102 14.84 -0.20 0.50
N LEU A 103 15.24 -0.20 1.78
CA LEU A 103 14.32 -0.08 2.93
C LEU A 103 13.73 1.32 3.12
N GLU A 104 14.25 2.34 2.45
CA GLU A 104 13.98 3.75 2.76
C GLU A 104 13.63 4.56 1.50
N ALA A 105 12.40 4.38 1.01
CA ALA A 105 11.82 5.26 0.01
C ALA A 105 10.53 5.87 0.58
N TRP A 106 10.36 7.19 0.41
CA TRP A 106 9.22 7.95 0.88
C TRP A 106 8.63 8.72 -0.28
N CYS A 107 7.32 8.86 -0.35
CA CYS A 107 6.69 9.64 -1.40
C CYS A 107 6.91 11.14 -1.15
N ASP A 108 7.56 11.82 -2.10
CA ASP A 108 7.88 13.24 -2.04
C ASP A 108 6.75 14.13 -2.55
N CYS A 109 5.58 13.57 -2.88
CA CYS A 109 4.48 14.34 -3.45
C CYS A 109 4.04 15.46 -2.49
N GLY A 110 4.00 16.69 -2.98
CA GLY A 110 3.66 17.88 -2.18
C GLY A 110 4.87 18.52 -1.47
N ASP A 111 6.03 17.87 -1.46
CA ASP A 111 7.29 18.47 -1.01
C ASP A 111 7.94 19.29 -2.13
N MET A 112 7.85 20.62 -2.04
CA MET A 112 8.33 21.53 -3.07
C MET A 112 9.86 21.51 -3.25
N ASP A 113 10.62 20.93 -2.32
CA ASP A 113 12.07 20.76 -2.47
C ASP A 113 12.45 19.78 -3.59
N TYR A 114 11.48 18.99 -4.06
CA TYR A 114 11.65 17.96 -5.10
C TYR A 114 11.03 18.34 -6.45
N TRP A 115 10.18 19.37 -6.54
CA TRP A 115 9.37 19.64 -7.75
C TRP A 115 9.59 21.04 -8.32
N LYS A 116 9.76 21.11 -9.65
CA LYS A 116 9.83 22.38 -10.40
C LYS A 116 8.49 23.11 -10.45
N VAL A 117 7.41 22.36 -10.26
CA VAL A 117 6.03 22.80 -10.38
C VAL A 117 5.19 22.20 -9.26
N HIS A 118 4.10 22.87 -8.88
CA HIS A 118 3.09 22.24 -8.04
C HIS A 118 2.43 21.10 -8.83
N LEU A 119 2.53 19.88 -8.32
CA LEU A 119 1.95 18.71 -8.98
C LEU A 119 0.41 18.71 -8.98
N ASN A 120 -0.22 19.56 -8.17
CA ASN A 120 -1.68 19.65 -8.01
C ASN A 120 -2.30 18.28 -7.75
N CYS A 121 -1.70 17.51 -6.84
CA CYS A 121 -2.15 16.16 -6.52
C CYS A 121 -3.54 16.22 -5.93
N LYS A 122 -4.52 15.52 -6.53
CA LYS A 122 -5.89 15.52 -6.02
C LYS A 122 -6.01 15.03 -4.58
N TYR A 123 -5.03 14.25 -4.10
CA TYR A 123 -4.98 13.68 -2.76
C TYR A 123 -4.35 14.60 -1.69
N HIS A 124 -3.73 15.73 -2.09
CA HIS A 124 -3.10 16.67 -1.15
C HIS A 124 -3.57 18.09 -1.47
N SER A 125 -4.50 18.60 -0.68
CA SER A 125 -5.04 19.96 -0.81
C SER A 125 -4.66 20.79 0.41
N SER A 126 -4.38 22.08 0.19
CA SER A 126 -4.13 23.06 1.26
C SER A 126 -5.37 23.42 2.07
N ASN A 127 -6.57 23.10 1.58
CA ASN A 127 -7.85 23.52 2.18
C ASN A 127 -8.48 22.47 3.11
N GLY A 128 -7.69 21.49 3.56
CA GLY A 128 -8.18 20.35 4.33
C GLY A 128 -8.71 19.21 3.44
N PRO A 129 -8.94 18.02 4.03
CA PRO A 129 -9.26 16.83 3.25
C PRO A 129 -10.74 16.77 2.87
N SER A 130 -11.02 16.83 1.56
CA SER A 130 -12.30 16.38 0.99
C SER A 130 -12.39 14.84 0.89
N GLN A 131 -11.26 14.15 1.08
CA GLN A 131 -11.14 12.70 0.97
C GLN A 131 -10.17 12.10 1.98
N CYS A 132 -10.35 10.81 2.31
CA CYS A 132 -9.62 10.13 3.37
C CYS A 132 -8.16 9.83 3.03
N GLY A 133 -7.87 9.25 1.86
CA GLY A 133 -6.46 9.09 1.49
C GLY A 133 -5.67 8.01 2.25
N ALA A 134 -6.18 7.42 3.34
CA ALA A 134 -5.39 6.59 4.26
C ALA A 134 -4.91 5.29 3.63
N ARG A 135 -3.65 4.93 3.87
CA ARG A 135 -3.08 3.63 3.48
C ARG A 135 -3.57 2.56 4.46
N ILE A 136 -3.98 1.40 3.93
CA ILE A 136 -4.40 0.25 4.74
C ILE A 136 -3.17 -0.65 4.97
N ALA A 137 -2.78 -0.84 6.22
CA ALA A 137 -1.62 -1.65 6.56
C ALA A 137 -1.90 -3.15 6.37
N VAL A 138 -0.85 -3.96 6.30
CA VAL A 138 -0.98 -5.44 6.23
C VAL A 138 -1.67 -5.93 7.50
N GLY A 139 -2.64 -6.84 7.36
CA GLY A 139 -3.41 -7.35 8.49
C GLY A 139 -4.54 -6.44 8.96
N GLU A 140 -4.71 -5.25 8.38
CA GLU A 140 -5.87 -4.39 8.66
C GLU A 140 -7.10 -4.79 7.85
N LYS A 141 -8.28 -4.59 8.45
CA LYS A 141 -9.55 -4.74 7.77
C LYS A 141 -9.83 -3.57 6.85
N TYR A 142 -10.46 -3.88 5.74
CA TYR A 142 -11.04 -2.89 4.85
C TYR A 142 -12.38 -3.36 4.31
N TYR A 143 -13.17 -2.40 3.84
CA TYR A 143 -14.57 -2.60 3.52
C TYR A 143 -14.83 -2.22 2.07
N HIS A 144 -15.61 -3.04 1.38
CA HIS A 144 -16.05 -2.82 0.02
C HIS A 144 -17.57 -2.93 -0.05
N CYS A 145 -18.26 -1.79 -0.16
CA CYS A 145 -19.71 -1.73 -0.24
C CYS A 145 -20.16 -1.74 -1.71
N ARG A 146 -20.63 -2.90 -2.21
CA ARG A 146 -21.07 -3.08 -3.60
C ARG A 146 -22.30 -2.25 -3.95
N THR A 147 -23.13 -1.97 -2.95
CA THR A 147 -24.30 -1.10 -3.09
C THR A 147 -23.88 0.36 -3.37
N CYS A 148 -22.89 0.89 -2.64
CA CYS A 148 -22.49 2.30 -2.75
C CYS A 148 -21.51 2.58 -3.91
N THR A 149 -20.69 1.61 -4.29
CA THR A 149 -19.59 1.81 -5.24
C THR A 149 -20.00 1.66 -6.71
N THR A 150 -19.34 2.38 -7.60
CA THR A 150 -19.35 2.16 -9.06
C THR A 150 -18.27 1.17 -9.52
N SER A 151 -17.33 0.83 -8.64
CA SER A 151 -16.10 0.12 -8.98
C SER A 151 -16.00 -1.22 -8.23
N ASN A 152 -15.28 -2.19 -8.78
CA ASN A 152 -14.99 -3.46 -8.11
C ASN A 152 -13.75 -3.40 -7.18
N ILE A 153 -13.03 -2.27 -7.18
CA ILE A 153 -11.77 -2.11 -6.43
C ILE A 153 -11.85 -1.06 -5.31
N SER A 154 -12.95 -0.31 -5.19
CA SER A 154 -13.05 0.77 -4.20
C SER A 154 -12.95 0.26 -2.76
N VAL A 155 -12.28 0.99 -1.90
CA VAL A 155 -12.06 0.57 -0.51
C VAL A 155 -12.41 1.67 0.49
N LEU A 156 -13.00 1.28 1.62
CA LEU A 156 -13.10 2.10 2.84
C LEU A 156 -12.22 1.51 3.94
N CYS A 157 -11.45 2.37 4.61
CA CYS A 157 -10.82 2.01 5.88
C CYS A 157 -11.88 1.85 6.99
N THR A 158 -11.50 1.23 8.10
CA THR A 158 -12.39 1.06 9.27
C THR A 158 -13.01 2.37 9.73
N ARG A 159 -12.21 3.44 9.87
CA ARG A 159 -12.68 4.76 10.29
C ARG A 159 -13.75 5.33 9.36
N CYS A 160 -13.55 5.23 8.05
CA CYS A 160 -14.50 5.76 7.06
C CYS A 160 -15.76 4.90 6.94
N TYR A 161 -15.63 3.58 6.99
CA TYR A 161 -16.79 2.69 7.01
C TYR A 161 -17.68 2.96 8.23
N GLN A 162 -17.09 3.17 9.41
CA GLN A 162 -17.82 3.56 10.63
C GLN A 162 -18.31 5.02 10.62
N GLY A 163 -17.74 5.84 9.75
CA GLY A 163 -18.09 7.25 9.57
C GLY A 163 -19.21 7.49 8.56
N THR A 164 -19.74 6.44 7.92
CA THR A 164 -20.69 6.49 6.80
C THR A 164 -21.83 5.48 7.02
N ASN A 165 -22.95 5.61 6.29
CA ASN A 165 -24.11 4.74 6.45
C ASN A 165 -24.08 3.56 5.45
N HIS A 166 -24.10 2.35 5.96
CA HIS A 166 -24.14 1.11 5.19
C HIS A 166 -25.25 0.13 5.63
N ASN A 167 -26.28 0.62 6.34
CA ASN A 167 -27.36 -0.24 6.81
C ASN A 167 -28.12 -0.88 5.65
N GLY A 168 -28.24 -2.21 5.65
CA GLY A 168 -28.91 -2.97 4.58
C GLY A 168 -28.15 -3.06 3.26
N HIS A 169 -26.88 -2.66 3.21
CA HIS A 169 -26.06 -2.73 1.99
C HIS A 169 -25.29 -4.06 1.88
N ASP A 170 -24.94 -4.43 0.65
CA ASP A 170 -24.01 -5.54 0.38
C ASP A 170 -22.57 -5.07 0.62
N VAL A 171 -21.99 -5.49 1.74
CA VAL A 171 -20.64 -5.12 2.18
C VAL A 171 -19.76 -6.36 2.29
N ALA A 172 -18.65 -6.38 1.55
CA ALA A 172 -17.56 -7.31 1.79
C ALA A 172 -16.54 -6.72 2.77
N ILE A 173 -16.16 -7.53 3.76
CA ILE A 173 -15.06 -7.24 4.68
C ILE A 173 -13.88 -8.12 4.28
N LYS A 174 -12.72 -7.51 4.11
CA LYS A 174 -11.49 -8.20 3.70
C LYS A 174 -10.33 -7.78 4.59
N MET A 175 -9.33 -8.64 4.67
CA MET A 175 -8.05 -8.33 5.31
C MET A 175 -7.03 -7.94 4.25
N SER A 176 -6.29 -6.87 4.50
CA SER A 176 -5.18 -6.45 3.65
C SER A 176 -4.05 -7.47 3.73
N LYS A 177 -3.65 -8.02 2.57
CA LYS A 177 -2.53 -8.97 2.46
C LYS A 177 -1.21 -8.28 2.10
N ASP A 178 -1.30 -7.04 1.63
CA ASP A 178 -0.17 -6.22 1.22
C ASP A 178 -0.55 -4.75 1.43
N ALA A 179 0.43 -3.89 1.71
CA ALA A 179 0.16 -2.50 2.03
C ALA A 179 -0.23 -1.66 0.79
N ARG A 180 -0.72 -2.23 -0.32
CA ARG A 180 -1.00 -1.45 -1.56
C ARG A 180 -2.40 -0.87 -1.62
N ILE A 181 -3.19 -1.09 -0.57
CA ILE A 181 -4.58 -0.69 -0.50
C ILE A 181 -4.70 0.68 0.16
N TRP A 182 -5.60 1.48 -0.38
CA TRP A 182 -5.78 2.88 -0.05
C TRP A 182 -7.27 3.16 0.12
N CYS A 183 -7.64 3.95 1.12
CA CYS A 183 -9.02 4.37 1.33
C CYS A 183 -9.43 5.37 0.25
N ASP A 184 -10.57 5.11 -0.38
CA ASP A 184 -11.17 5.92 -1.45
C ASP A 184 -12.32 6.78 -0.94
N CYS A 185 -12.57 6.83 0.37
CA CYS A 185 -13.66 7.63 0.92
C CYS A 185 -13.50 9.11 0.53
N GLY A 186 -14.52 9.71 -0.07
CA GLY A 186 -14.50 11.07 -0.60
C GLY A 186 -13.97 11.21 -2.03
N ASP A 187 -13.39 10.16 -2.63
CA ASP A 187 -13.03 10.16 -4.06
C ASP A 187 -14.26 9.79 -4.90
N GLN A 188 -14.99 10.81 -5.38
CA GLN A 188 -16.29 10.66 -6.05
C GLN A 188 -16.24 9.78 -7.32
N ASP A 189 -15.04 9.57 -7.89
CA ASP A 189 -14.81 8.66 -9.02
C ASP A 189 -15.26 7.21 -8.72
N TYR A 190 -15.28 6.83 -7.44
CA TYR A 190 -15.58 5.46 -7.00
C TYR A 190 -16.99 5.24 -6.45
N TRP A 191 -17.80 6.29 -6.24
CA TRP A 191 -19.05 6.18 -5.49
C TRP A 191 -20.26 6.62 -6.30
N LYS A 192 -21.32 5.81 -6.29
CA LYS A 192 -22.65 6.14 -6.84
C LYS A 192 -23.38 7.20 -6.02
N VAL A 193 -23.00 7.32 -4.75
CA VAL A 193 -23.63 8.17 -3.75
C VAL A 193 -22.56 8.99 -3.03
N HIS A 194 -22.95 10.17 -2.54
CA HIS A 194 -22.09 10.89 -1.61
C HIS A 194 -22.10 10.15 -0.27
N LEU A 195 -20.93 9.69 0.19
CA LEU A 195 -20.84 8.87 1.40
C LEU A 195 -21.16 9.64 2.69
N ASN A 196 -21.11 10.97 2.65
CA ASN A 196 -21.36 11.85 3.81
C ASN A 196 -20.55 11.45 5.04
N CYS A 197 -19.25 11.16 4.82
CA CYS A 197 -18.37 10.73 5.89
C CYS A 197 -18.17 11.86 6.90
N LYS A 198 -18.36 11.58 8.18
CA LYS A 198 -18.17 12.56 9.26
C LYS A 198 -16.71 12.99 9.50
N HIS A 199 -15.76 12.47 8.72
CA HIS A 199 -14.32 12.66 8.94
C HIS A 199 -13.64 13.53 7.88
N HIS A 200 -14.34 13.89 6.80
CA HIS A 200 -13.82 14.74 5.73
C HIS A 200 -14.99 15.45 5.04
N HIS A 201 -14.75 16.69 4.61
CA HIS A 201 -15.78 17.62 4.11
C HIS A 201 -15.32 18.28 2.81
#